data_AF-A0A2V5V3E4-F1
#
_entry.id   AF-A0A2V5V3E4-F1
#
_cell.length_a   1.000
_cell.length_b   1.000
_cell.length_c   1.000
_cell.angle_alpha   90.00
_cell.angle_beta   90.00
_cell.angle_gamma   90.00
#
_symmetry.space_group_name_H-M   'P 1'
#
loop_
_entity.id
_entity.type
_entity.pdbx_description
1 polymer ?
#
loop_
_entity_poly.entity_id
_entity_poly.type
_entity_poly.pdbx_seq_one_letter_code
_entity_poly.pdbx_strand_id
1 'polypeptide(L)'
;MLNSSKNLIALPSARPEVSESYSATDQEIARAIARAQENLLRQQKRDGHWCGELIVDSTLCSDYILFMHWSGEVDAQLQRRCVRHILKRQLPDGGWNIYHGGPSEINASVKAYFALKLASCSVDAPFMREARANIMRRGGIPQMNTFSKLYLALLGQFPWKYLPTIPVEMVLLPSWAPFHIYKMSSWSRAMLMPLAIINHFKPTRVLPGEKQLHELYPLGTEQADLRLPRSEKFWTWRNFFLRVDDCFKFLRPLRILPLRRRALEDAERWMLERIGEGSDGLAAVYPAMLNCLIALRALGYTKTNPVYAKVEKDFAELFVDDPEDFRIQPFVSRLGHCHQ
;
A
#
# COMPACT_ATOMS: atom_id res chain seq x y z
N MET A 1 30.69 3.80 31.00
CA MET A 1 29.28 3.72 30.57
C MET A 1 29.14 4.51 29.29
N LEU A 2 28.84 3.83 28.17
CA LEU A 2 28.24 4.32 26.91
C LEU A 2 28.55 3.26 25.84
N ASN A 3 27.69 2.24 25.78
CA ASN A 3 27.80 1.18 24.77
C ASN A 3 27.01 1.66 23.55
N SER A 4 27.74 2.24 22.59
CA SER A 4 27.19 2.74 21.32
C SER A 4 26.87 1.58 20.38
N SER A 5 25.72 1.71 19.71
CA SER A 5 25.08 0.71 18.87
C SER A 5 25.96 0.24 17.71
N LYS A 6 26.42 -1.02 17.77
CA LYS A 6 26.84 -1.79 16.59
C LYS A 6 25.57 -2.37 15.97
N ASN A 7 25.06 -1.74 14.90
CA ASN A 7 24.24 -2.36 13.82
C ASN A 7 23.73 -1.28 12.84
N LEU A 8 24.64 -0.42 12.37
CA LEU A 8 24.43 0.30 11.12
C LEU A 8 25.15 -0.51 10.04
N ILE A 9 24.40 -1.15 9.15
CA ILE A 9 24.97 -1.61 7.87
C ILE A 9 25.24 -0.33 7.08
N ALA A 10 26.44 0.21 7.23
CA ALA A 10 26.95 1.17 6.28
C ALA A 10 27.08 0.43 4.96
N LEU A 11 26.24 0.76 3.98
CA LEU A 11 26.62 0.53 2.59
C LEU A 11 27.98 1.23 2.45
N PRO A 12 29.04 0.55 1.99
CA PRO A 12 30.24 1.27 1.65
C PRO A 12 29.80 2.27 0.58
N SER A 13 29.71 3.56 0.92
CA SER A 13 29.93 4.56 -0.12
C SER A 13 31.34 4.22 -0.55
N ALA A 14 31.50 3.56 -1.68
CA ALA A 14 32.77 3.55 -2.35
C ALA A 14 33.11 5.04 -2.50
N ARG A 15 33.93 5.57 -1.59
CA ARG A 15 34.72 6.74 -1.94
C ARG A 15 35.41 6.29 -3.22
N PRO A 16 35.32 7.03 -4.33
CA PRO A 16 36.10 6.68 -5.50
C PRO A 16 37.53 6.50 -5.01
N GLU A 17 37.98 5.25 -4.96
CA GLU A 17 39.36 4.94 -4.66
C GLU A 17 40.10 5.48 -5.88
N VAL A 18 40.96 6.47 -5.63
CA VAL A 18 41.66 7.31 -6.61
C VAL A 18 40.84 8.50 -7.13
N SER A 19 41.29 9.71 -6.80
CA SER A 19 40.91 10.93 -7.53
C SER A 19 41.63 10.94 -8.88
N GLU A 20 41.19 10.12 -9.83
CA GLU A 20 41.61 10.29 -11.21
C GLU A 20 41.04 11.61 -11.73
N SER A 21 41.92 12.58 -12.00
CA SER A 21 41.51 13.81 -12.67
C SER A 21 41.27 13.50 -14.14
N TYR A 22 40.01 13.27 -14.52
CA TYR A 22 39.64 13.13 -15.91
C TYR A 22 39.78 14.50 -16.61
N SER A 23 40.55 14.54 -17.70
CA SER A 23 40.64 15.76 -18.52
C SER A 23 39.29 16.02 -19.18
N ALA A 24 38.85 17.28 -19.25
CA ALA A 24 37.64 17.66 -20.00
C ALA A 24 37.72 17.31 -21.51
N THR A 25 38.92 17.02 -22.02
CA THR A 25 39.18 16.54 -23.39
C THR A 25 39.24 15.01 -23.53
N ASP A 26 38.82 14.26 -22.51
CA ASP A 26 38.80 12.80 -22.55
C ASP A 26 37.81 12.30 -23.62
N GLN A 27 38.36 11.73 -24.70
CA GLN A 27 37.58 11.21 -25.82
C GLN A 27 36.71 10.02 -25.41
N GLU A 28 37.08 9.26 -24.39
CA GLU A 28 36.30 8.12 -23.91
C GLU A 28 35.03 8.61 -23.20
N ILE A 29 35.15 9.66 -22.38
CA ILE A 29 34.00 10.33 -21.75
C ILE A 29 33.08 10.90 -22.82
N ALA A 30 33.62 11.61 -23.81
CA ALA A 30 32.81 12.17 -24.90
C ALA A 30 32.06 11.08 -25.69
N ARG A 31 32.70 9.95 -25.99
CA ARG A 31 32.07 8.80 -26.64
C ARG A 31 30.99 8.16 -25.77
N ALA A 32 31.23 8.03 -24.47
CA ALA A 32 30.24 7.49 -23.52
C ALA A 32 28.99 8.37 -23.45
N ILE A 33 29.17 9.70 -23.38
CA ILE A 33 28.08 10.68 -23.40
C ILE A 33 27.28 10.56 -24.71
N ALA A 34 27.95 10.54 -25.87
CA ALA A 34 27.28 10.43 -27.16
C ALA A 34 26.43 9.15 -27.27
N ARG A 35 26.97 8.01 -26.83
CA ARG A 35 26.24 6.73 -26.79
C ARG A 35 25.04 6.76 -25.84
N ALA A 36 25.18 7.41 -24.67
CA ALA A 36 24.09 7.56 -23.72
C ALA A 36 22.98 8.45 -24.28
N GLN A 37 23.33 9.56 -24.93
CA GLN A 37 22.38 10.45 -25.61
C GLN A 37 21.64 9.73 -26.73
N GLU A 38 22.36 9.04 -27.63
CA GLU A 38 21.76 8.25 -28.70
C GLU A 38 20.79 7.20 -28.14
N ASN A 39 21.19 6.50 -27.08
CA ASN A 39 20.33 5.51 -26.44
C ASN A 39 19.06 6.11 -25.82
N LEU A 40 19.18 7.27 -25.16
CA LEU A 40 18.02 7.95 -24.58
C LEU A 40 17.08 8.46 -25.68
N LEU A 41 17.60 9.14 -26.70
CA LEU A 41 16.78 9.67 -27.80
C LEU A 41 16.06 8.56 -28.57
N ARG A 42 16.69 7.38 -28.74
CA ARG A 42 16.03 6.20 -29.34
C ARG A 42 14.85 5.66 -28.52
N GLN A 43 14.82 5.90 -27.22
CA GLN A 43 13.73 5.47 -26.33
C GLN A 43 12.59 6.49 -26.23
N GLN A 44 12.76 7.70 -26.78
CA GLN A 44 11.75 8.74 -26.79
C GLN A 44 10.52 8.27 -27.57
N LYS A 45 9.33 8.51 -27.02
CA LYS A 45 8.06 8.24 -27.72
C LYS A 45 7.82 9.29 -28.80
N ARG A 46 6.89 9.00 -29.73
CA ARG A 46 6.63 9.86 -30.91
C ARG A 46 6.16 11.27 -30.55
N ASP A 47 5.49 11.42 -29.42
CA ASP A 47 5.01 12.67 -28.82
C ASP A 47 6.06 13.36 -27.92
N GLY A 48 7.30 12.86 -27.91
CA GLY A 48 8.44 13.52 -27.29
C GLY A 48 8.69 13.18 -25.82
N HIS A 49 7.82 12.41 -25.16
CA HIS A 49 8.04 12.02 -23.76
C HIS A 49 8.90 10.74 -23.63
N TRP A 50 9.48 10.57 -22.45
CA TRP A 50 10.07 9.29 -22.01
C TRP A 50 9.16 8.65 -20.98
N CYS A 51 8.97 7.34 -21.11
CA CYS A 51 8.19 6.55 -20.17
C CYS A 51 9.05 5.38 -19.71
N GLY A 52 9.55 5.45 -18.49
CA GLY A 52 10.20 4.34 -17.82
C GLY A 52 9.19 3.61 -16.95
N GLU A 53 9.25 2.30 -16.93
CA GLU A 53 8.42 1.52 -16.01
C GLU A 53 8.89 1.71 -14.57
N LEU A 54 7.95 1.93 -13.65
CA LEU A 54 8.25 2.03 -12.24
C LEU A 54 8.08 0.67 -11.55
N ILE A 55 9.18 -0.06 -11.46
CA ILE A 55 9.23 -1.40 -10.88
C ILE A 55 9.08 -1.30 -9.35
N VAL A 56 8.12 -2.05 -8.80
CA VAL A 56 7.88 -2.18 -7.35
C VAL A 56 7.99 -3.64 -6.93
N ASP A 57 7.92 -3.89 -5.63
CA ASP A 57 7.83 -5.21 -5.03
C ASP A 57 6.52 -5.96 -5.37
N SER A 58 6.36 -7.16 -4.77
CA SER A 58 5.18 -8.02 -4.96
C SER A 58 3.93 -7.55 -4.21
N THR A 59 4.00 -6.50 -3.40
CA THR A 59 2.90 -6.10 -2.50
C THR A 59 1.70 -5.56 -3.26
N LEU A 60 1.88 -4.90 -4.41
CA LEU A 60 0.77 -4.37 -5.19
C LEU A 60 -0.08 -5.51 -5.78
N CYS A 61 0.55 -6.51 -6.40
CA CYS A 61 -0.16 -7.71 -6.86
C CYS A 61 -0.84 -8.45 -5.70
N SER A 62 -0.19 -8.49 -4.53
CA SER A 62 -0.74 -9.11 -3.32
C SER A 62 -2.00 -8.39 -2.83
N ASP A 63 -1.93 -7.06 -2.67
CA ASP A 63 -3.04 -6.22 -2.23
C ASP A 63 -4.22 -6.29 -3.22
N TYR A 64 -3.94 -6.42 -4.52
CA TYR A 64 -4.98 -6.56 -5.53
C TYR A 64 -5.70 -7.92 -5.47
N ILE A 65 -4.97 -9.02 -5.21
CA ILE A 65 -5.61 -10.32 -4.92
C ILE A 65 -6.51 -10.19 -3.68
N LEU A 66 -6.02 -9.58 -2.60
CA LEU A 66 -6.83 -9.33 -1.40
C LEU A 66 -8.11 -8.55 -1.74
N PHE A 67 -8.01 -7.52 -2.57
CA PHE A 67 -9.14 -6.74 -3.05
C PHE A 67 -10.14 -7.58 -3.85
N MET A 68 -9.70 -8.40 -4.82
CA MET A 68 -10.59 -9.28 -5.59
C MET A 68 -11.37 -10.26 -4.70
N HIS A 69 -10.70 -10.83 -3.69
CA HIS A 69 -11.37 -11.71 -2.72
C HIS A 69 -12.31 -10.94 -1.79
N TRP A 70 -11.93 -9.74 -1.37
CA TRP A 70 -12.77 -8.88 -0.55
C TRP A 70 -14.01 -8.41 -1.30
N SER A 71 -13.89 -8.00 -2.57
CA SER A 71 -15.02 -7.61 -3.43
C SER A 71 -15.88 -8.81 -3.82
N GLY A 72 -15.29 -9.99 -3.91
CA GLY A 72 -15.96 -11.27 -4.24
C GLY A 72 -16.04 -11.53 -5.72
N GLU A 73 -15.23 -10.79 -6.47
CA GLU A 73 -15.22 -10.75 -7.92
C GLU A 73 -13.81 -11.10 -8.35
N VAL A 74 -13.50 -12.39 -8.26
CA VAL A 74 -12.17 -12.93 -8.54
C VAL A 74 -12.05 -13.24 -10.02
N ASP A 75 -11.21 -12.47 -10.72
CA ASP A 75 -10.76 -12.83 -12.06
C ASP A 75 -9.65 -13.89 -11.95
N ALA A 76 -9.98 -15.12 -12.36
CA ALA A 76 -9.07 -16.25 -12.25
C ALA A 76 -7.83 -16.13 -13.15
N GLN A 77 -7.93 -15.48 -14.33
CA GLN A 77 -6.77 -15.27 -15.19
C GLN A 77 -5.84 -14.22 -14.59
N LEU A 78 -6.39 -13.10 -14.16
CA LEU A 78 -5.63 -12.02 -13.54
C LEU A 78 -4.98 -12.47 -12.23
N GLN A 79 -5.71 -13.20 -11.38
CA GLN A 79 -5.16 -13.79 -10.16
C GLN A 79 -3.99 -14.73 -10.47
N ARG A 80 -4.11 -15.63 -11.45
CA ARG A 80 -3.00 -16.52 -11.83
C ARG A 80 -1.75 -15.75 -12.23
N ARG A 81 -1.91 -14.62 -12.92
CA ARG A 81 -0.81 -13.76 -13.35
C ARG A 81 -0.18 -13.02 -12.18
N CYS A 82 -0.98 -12.46 -11.27
CA CYS A 82 -0.50 -11.92 -9.99
C CYS A 82 0.26 -12.96 -9.16
N VAL A 83 -0.26 -14.19 -9.06
CA VAL A 83 0.40 -15.30 -8.33
C VAL A 83 1.76 -15.61 -8.94
N ARG A 84 1.85 -15.72 -10.27
CA ARG A 84 3.13 -15.93 -10.97
C ARG A 84 4.14 -14.83 -10.63
N HIS A 85 3.71 -13.57 -10.64
CA HIS A 85 4.55 -12.44 -10.26
C HIS A 85 5.05 -12.51 -8.81
N ILE A 86 4.15 -12.82 -7.88
CA ILE A 86 4.47 -12.96 -6.45
C ILE A 86 5.50 -14.08 -6.26
N LEU A 87 5.28 -15.26 -6.85
CA LEU A 87 6.19 -16.40 -6.74
C LEU A 87 7.57 -16.12 -7.33
N LYS A 88 7.65 -15.44 -8.48
CA LYS A 88 8.92 -15.05 -9.12
C LYS A 88 9.80 -14.17 -8.23
N ARG A 89 9.20 -13.43 -7.28
CA ARG A 89 9.88 -12.50 -6.36
C ARG A 89 10.16 -13.07 -4.98
N GLN A 90 9.82 -14.33 -4.72
CA GLN A 90 10.14 -14.95 -3.44
C GLN A 90 11.66 -15.06 -3.28
N LEU A 91 12.16 -14.67 -2.11
CA LEU A 91 13.57 -14.74 -1.77
C LEU A 91 13.97 -16.16 -1.32
N PRO A 92 15.27 -16.51 -1.37
CA PRO A 92 15.76 -17.83 -0.94
C PRO A 92 15.47 -18.16 0.54
N ASP A 93 15.22 -17.15 1.38
CA ASP A 93 14.84 -17.34 2.79
C ASP A 93 13.32 -17.54 2.99
N GLY A 94 12.56 -17.60 1.90
CA GLY A 94 11.12 -17.79 1.83
C GLY A 94 10.28 -16.51 1.88
N GLY A 95 10.87 -15.35 2.19
CA GLY A 95 10.12 -14.09 2.32
C GLY A 95 10.13 -13.22 1.05
N TRP A 96 9.68 -11.96 1.19
CA TRP A 96 9.66 -10.96 0.13
C TRP A 96 10.22 -9.63 0.62
N ASN A 97 10.94 -8.91 -0.24
CA ASN A 97 11.49 -7.58 0.04
C ASN A 97 10.65 -6.46 -0.58
N ILE A 98 10.94 -5.23 -0.17
CA ILE A 98 10.29 -4.00 -0.68
C ILE A 98 11.18 -3.19 -1.64
N TYR A 99 12.42 -3.64 -1.87
CA TYR A 99 13.35 -3.07 -2.83
C TYR A 99 14.31 -4.14 -3.35
N HIS A 100 14.86 -3.93 -4.55
CA HIS A 100 15.74 -4.90 -5.20
C HIS A 100 17.00 -5.19 -4.37
N GLY A 101 17.30 -6.47 -4.16
CA GLY A 101 18.43 -6.92 -3.34
C GLY A 101 18.25 -6.70 -1.82
N GLY A 102 17.09 -6.22 -1.38
CA GLY A 102 16.78 -6.04 0.05
C GLY A 102 16.48 -7.36 0.77
N PRO A 103 16.53 -7.36 2.11
CA PRO A 103 16.13 -8.50 2.92
C PRO A 103 14.61 -8.67 2.92
N SER A 104 14.14 -9.86 3.30
CA SER A 104 12.72 -10.09 3.55
C SER A 104 12.14 -9.09 4.56
N GLU A 105 10.96 -8.57 4.28
CA GLU A 105 10.24 -7.56 5.05
C GLU A 105 8.89 -8.14 5.49
N ILE A 106 8.47 -7.86 6.73
CA ILE A 106 7.33 -8.55 7.36
C ILE A 106 6.00 -8.25 6.67
N ASN A 107 5.75 -7.01 6.27
CA ASN A 107 4.50 -6.62 5.62
C ASN A 107 4.41 -7.23 4.22
N ALA A 108 5.49 -7.13 3.43
CA ALA A 108 5.56 -7.74 2.11
C ALA A 108 5.36 -9.25 2.17
N SER A 109 6.03 -9.91 3.12
CA SER A 109 5.97 -11.37 3.25
C SER A 109 4.58 -11.86 3.68
N VAL A 110 3.93 -11.20 4.65
CA VAL A 110 2.57 -11.59 5.06
C VAL A 110 1.55 -11.34 3.94
N LYS A 111 1.63 -10.20 3.24
CA LYS A 111 0.75 -9.89 2.11
C LYS A 111 0.89 -10.93 1.00
N ALA A 112 2.12 -11.26 0.61
CA ALA A 112 2.41 -12.26 -0.42
C ALA A 112 1.89 -13.64 -0.01
N TYR A 113 2.22 -14.11 1.20
CA TYR A 113 1.72 -15.39 1.71
C TYR A 113 0.18 -15.44 1.70
N PHE A 114 -0.48 -14.39 2.17
CA PHE A 114 -1.93 -14.34 2.24
C PHE A 114 -2.56 -14.35 0.83
N ALA A 115 -2.01 -13.58 -0.10
CA ALA A 115 -2.46 -13.59 -1.49
C ALA A 115 -2.32 -14.98 -2.14
N LEU A 116 -1.21 -15.68 -1.91
CA LEU A 116 -1.01 -17.06 -2.38
C LEU A 116 -2.01 -18.04 -1.75
N LYS A 117 -2.27 -17.91 -0.44
CA LYS A 117 -3.25 -18.73 0.28
C LYS A 117 -4.68 -18.49 -0.25
N LEU A 118 -5.06 -17.23 -0.47
CA LEU A 118 -6.36 -16.87 -1.06
C LEU A 118 -6.54 -17.47 -2.45
N ALA A 119 -5.45 -17.47 -3.23
CA ALA A 119 -5.35 -18.09 -4.55
C ALA A 119 -5.27 -19.63 -4.54
N SER A 120 -5.49 -20.26 -3.38
CA SER A 120 -5.53 -21.71 -3.19
C SER A 120 -4.19 -22.44 -3.34
N CYS A 121 -3.06 -21.74 -3.15
CA CYS A 121 -1.78 -22.42 -2.94
C CYS A 121 -1.80 -23.18 -1.61
N SER A 122 -1.39 -24.46 -1.63
CA SER A 122 -1.35 -25.28 -0.42
C SER A 122 -0.35 -24.72 0.58
N VAL A 123 -0.78 -24.57 1.84
CA VAL A 123 0.07 -24.11 2.96
C VAL A 123 1.21 -25.08 3.29
N ASP A 124 1.11 -26.33 2.81
CA ASP A 124 2.13 -27.37 2.99
C ASP A 124 3.13 -27.44 1.84
N ALA A 125 2.90 -26.68 0.76
CA ALA A 125 3.87 -26.57 -0.32
C ALA A 125 5.22 -26.04 0.23
N PRO A 126 6.38 -26.53 -0.28
CA PRO A 126 7.69 -26.15 0.26
C PRO A 126 7.88 -24.62 0.38
N PHE A 127 7.53 -23.89 -0.69
CA PHE A 127 7.66 -22.44 -0.73
C PHE A 127 6.73 -21.70 0.26
N MET A 128 5.53 -22.23 0.56
CA MET A 128 4.63 -21.69 1.58
C MET A 128 5.13 -21.97 2.99
N ARG A 129 5.70 -23.17 3.22
CA ARG A 129 6.30 -23.52 4.51
C ARG A 129 7.50 -22.64 4.84
N GLU A 130 8.35 -22.37 3.86
CA GLU A 130 9.48 -21.45 4.01
C GLU A 130 9.02 -20.01 4.27
N ALA A 131 8.01 -19.54 3.54
CA ALA A 131 7.39 -18.24 3.78
C ALA A 131 6.83 -18.12 5.19
N ARG A 132 6.06 -19.12 5.66
CA ARG A 132 5.54 -19.17 7.02
C ARG A 132 6.69 -19.12 8.03
N ALA A 133 7.71 -19.94 7.87
CA ALA A 133 8.86 -19.94 8.78
C ALA A 133 9.57 -18.57 8.80
N ASN A 134 9.71 -17.90 7.66
CA ASN A 134 10.27 -16.56 7.56
C ASN A 134 9.44 -15.54 8.35
N ILE A 135 8.14 -15.51 8.12
CA ILE A 135 7.17 -14.63 8.78
C ILE A 135 7.21 -14.85 10.30
N MET A 136 7.23 -16.11 10.74
CA MET A 136 7.27 -16.44 12.16
C MET A 136 8.56 -16.00 12.84
N ARG A 137 9.73 -16.15 12.19
CA ARG A 137 11.01 -15.62 12.69
C ARG A 137 11.00 -14.09 12.85
N ARG A 138 10.15 -13.41 12.09
CA ARG A 138 9.97 -11.94 12.12
C ARG A 138 8.82 -11.48 13.02
N GLY A 139 8.22 -12.40 13.80
CA GLY A 139 7.19 -12.09 14.79
C GLY A 139 5.76 -12.01 14.24
N GLY A 140 5.53 -12.43 12.99
CA GLY A 140 4.20 -12.61 12.43
C GLY A 140 3.35 -11.34 12.27
N ILE A 141 2.04 -11.52 12.15
CA ILE A 141 1.06 -10.44 11.97
C ILE A 141 1.17 -9.30 13.02
N PRO A 142 1.44 -9.58 14.32
CA PRO A 142 1.63 -8.50 15.30
C PRO A 142 2.71 -7.48 14.93
N GLN A 143 3.76 -7.87 14.20
CA GLN A 143 4.86 -6.98 13.80
C GLN A 143 4.58 -6.19 12.51
N MET A 144 3.46 -6.43 11.83
CA MET A 144 3.07 -5.64 10.67
C MET A 144 2.76 -4.19 11.05
N ASN A 145 2.97 -3.29 10.09
CA ASN A 145 2.56 -1.90 10.19
C ASN A 145 1.02 -1.79 10.15
N THR A 146 0.52 -0.65 10.64
CA THR A 146 -0.91 -0.38 10.75
C THR A 146 -1.64 -0.41 9.40
N PHE A 147 -1.02 0.16 8.36
CA PHE A 147 -1.65 0.25 7.04
C PHE A 147 -1.91 -1.13 6.45
N SER A 148 -0.96 -2.05 6.58
CA SER A 148 -1.11 -3.43 6.08
C SER A 148 -2.12 -4.23 6.91
N LYS A 149 -2.17 -3.99 8.23
CA LYS A 149 -3.20 -4.59 9.10
C LYS A 149 -4.63 -4.14 8.76
N LEU A 150 -4.80 -2.99 8.10
CA LEU A 150 -6.11 -2.54 7.62
C LEU A 150 -6.68 -3.47 6.54
N TYR A 151 -5.84 -3.91 5.60
CA TYR A 151 -6.25 -4.89 4.57
C TYR A 151 -6.55 -6.27 5.16
N LEU A 152 -5.81 -6.67 6.19
CA LEU A 152 -6.15 -7.87 6.96
C LEU A 152 -7.51 -7.74 7.64
N ALA A 153 -7.83 -6.57 8.20
CA ALA A 153 -9.12 -6.32 8.86
C ALA A 153 -10.31 -6.34 7.88
N LEU A 154 -10.12 -5.90 6.62
CA LEU A 154 -11.15 -6.02 5.57
C LEU A 154 -11.56 -7.48 5.32
N LEU A 155 -10.64 -8.43 5.47
CA LEU A 155 -10.88 -9.86 5.31
C LEU A 155 -11.02 -10.61 6.65
N GLY A 156 -11.28 -9.88 7.74
CA GLY A 156 -11.51 -10.44 9.06
C GLY A 156 -10.27 -11.05 9.74
N GLN A 157 -9.08 -10.89 9.16
CA GLN A 157 -7.82 -11.45 9.65
C GLN A 157 -7.15 -10.59 10.72
N PHE A 158 -7.64 -9.39 10.99
CA PHE A 158 -7.14 -8.53 12.07
C PHE A 158 -8.28 -7.73 12.72
N PRO A 159 -8.35 -7.62 14.06
CA PRO A 159 -9.47 -6.92 14.69
C PRO A 159 -9.41 -5.40 14.50
N TRP A 160 -10.50 -4.80 13.97
CA TRP A 160 -10.62 -3.35 13.79
C TRP A 160 -10.40 -2.51 15.05
N LYS A 161 -10.63 -3.08 16.24
CA LYS A 161 -10.45 -2.36 17.53
C LYS A 161 -8.99 -1.95 17.80
N TYR A 162 -8.03 -2.66 17.20
CA TYR A 162 -6.60 -2.40 17.35
C TYR A 162 -6.03 -1.48 16.28
N LEU A 163 -6.80 -1.18 15.23
CA LEU A 163 -6.43 -0.18 14.23
C LEU A 163 -6.71 1.23 14.76
N PRO A 164 -5.91 2.25 14.38
CA PRO A 164 -6.23 3.64 14.62
C PRO A 164 -7.55 4.04 13.96
N THR A 165 -8.26 4.92 14.64
CA THR A 165 -9.48 5.53 14.14
C THR A 165 -9.11 6.66 13.20
N ILE A 166 -9.68 6.66 12.00
CA ILE A 166 -9.57 7.76 11.04
C ILE A 166 -10.96 8.40 10.98
N PRO A 167 -11.21 9.47 11.76
CA PRO A 167 -12.53 10.07 11.83
C PRO A 167 -12.85 10.81 10.52
N VAL A 168 -13.95 10.43 9.88
CA VAL A 168 -14.45 11.11 8.67
C VAL A 168 -14.83 12.56 8.95
N GLU A 169 -15.19 12.87 10.19
CA GLU A 169 -15.52 14.21 10.67
C GLU A 169 -14.36 15.23 10.49
N MET A 170 -13.13 14.78 10.21
CA MET A 170 -12.01 15.66 9.87
C MET A 170 -12.28 16.55 8.64
N VAL A 171 -13.15 16.12 7.71
CA VAL A 171 -13.54 16.92 6.54
C VAL A 171 -14.34 18.18 6.92
N LEU A 172 -15.02 18.15 8.07
CA LEU A 172 -15.85 19.26 8.56
C LEU A 172 -15.09 20.25 9.43
N LEU A 173 -13.81 19.96 9.75
CA LEU A 173 -13.02 20.86 10.57
C LEU A 173 -12.86 22.22 9.86
N PRO A 174 -12.86 23.33 10.60
CA PRO A 174 -12.58 24.63 10.01
C PRO A 174 -11.11 24.73 9.61
N SER A 175 -10.81 25.61 8.65
CA SER A 175 -9.45 25.78 8.10
C SER A 175 -8.39 26.17 9.13
N TRP A 176 -8.79 26.83 10.23
CA TRP A 176 -7.89 27.19 11.32
C TRP A 176 -7.45 25.98 12.16
N ALA A 177 -8.20 24.88 12.19
CA ALA A 177 -7.91 23.72 13.03
C ALA A 177 -6.56 23.06 12.63
N PRO A 178 -5.77 22.53 13.59
CA PRO A 178 -4.45 21.96 13.30
C PRO A 178 -4.50 20.69 12.44
N PHE A 179 -5.58 19.92 12.51
CA PHE A 179 -5.76 18.66 11.77
C PHE A 179 -6.70 18.78 10.56
N HIS A 180 -6.91 20.01 10.06
CA HIS A 180 -7.70 20.24 8.87
C HIS A 180 -7.08 19.54 7.65
N ILE A 181 -7.88 18.87 6.84
CA ILE A 181 -7.41 18.03 5.73
C ILE A 181 -6.55 18.79 4.71
N TYR A 182 -6.76 20.11 4.55
CA TYR A 182 -5.98 20.94 3.61
C TYR A 182 -4.63 21.40 4.16
N LYS A 183 -4.31 21.10 5.43
CA LYS A 183 -2.95 21.26 5.99
C LYS A 183 -2.09 20.01 5.78
N MET A 184 -2.68 18.94 5.27
CA MET A 184 -1.97 17.71 4.91
C MET A 184 -1.48 17.79 3.47
N SER A 185 -0.39 17.07 3.16
CA SER A 185 0.05 16.94 1.77
C SER A 185 -1.04 16.33 0.88
N SER A 186 -1.04 16.66 -0.40
CA SER A 186 -2.02 16.18 -1.38
C SER A 186 -2.15 14.66 -1.37
N TRP A 187 -1.01 13.97 -1.34
CA TRP A 187 -0.91 12.52 -1.30
C TRP A 187 -1.52 11.91 -0.03
N SER A 188 -1.14 12.43 1.15
CA SER A 188 -1.70 11.95 2.43
C SER A 188 -3.21 12.17 2.51
N ARG A 189 -3.70 13.31 2.02
CA ARG A 189 -5.14 13.62 1.98
C ARG A 189 -5.90 12.66 1.07
N ALA A 190 -5.36 12.36 -0.12
CA ALA A 190 -5.97 11.43 -1.08
C ALA A 190 -6.05 10.00 -0.54
N MET A 191 -5.11 9.57 0.30
CA MET A 191 -5.19 8.27 0.97
C MET A 191 -6.15 8.28 2.16
N LEU A 192 -6.13 9.33 2.98
CA LEU A 192 -6.90 9.36 4.21
C LEU A 192 -8.41 9.48 3.97
N MET A 193 -8.84 10.18 2.92
CA MET A 193 -10.26 10.36 2.66
C MET A 193 -11.02 9.03 2.44
N PRO A 194 -10.62 8.16 1.50
CA PRO A 194 -11.26 6.85 1.36
C PRO A 194 -11.05 5.98 2.61
N LEU A 195 -9.89 6.05 3.26
CA LEU A 195 -9.64 5.30 4.49
C LEU A 195 -10.56 5.73 5.65
N ALA A 196 -10.94 7.00 5.74
CA ALA A 196 -11.88 7.48 6.74
C ALA A 196 -13.28 6.87 6.54
N ILE A 197 -13.72 6.77 5.28
CA ILE A 197 -14.96 6.11 4.88
C ILE A 197 -14.89 4.61 5.21
N ILE A 198 -13.78 3.95 4.86
CA ILE A 198 -13.55 2.54 5.18
C ILE A 198 -13.55 2.31 6.70
N ASN A 199 -12.94 3.20 7.49
CA ASN A 199 -12.90 3.11 8.95
C ASN A 199 -14.29 3.32 9.58
N HIS A 200 -15.14 4.13 8.94
CA HIS A 200 -16.53 4.32 9.34
C HIS A 200 -17.32 3.01 9.20
N PHE A 201 -17.36 2.44 7.98
CA PHE A 201 -18.17 1.26 7.66
C PHE A 201 -17.58 -0.05 8.15
N LYS A 202 -16.25 -0.16 8.22
CA LYS A 202 -15.50 -1.40 8.54
C LYS A 202 -15.99 -2.59 7.71
N PRO A 203 -16.03 -2.47 6.37
CA PRO A 203 -16.68 -3.45 5.50
C PRO A 203 -15.88 -4.76 5.53
N THR A 204 -16.26 -5.67 6.41
CA THR A 204 -15.51 -6.90 6.70
C THR A 204 -16.16 -8.07 5.98
N ARG A 205 -15.38 -8.77 5.16
CA ARG A 205 -15.78 -10.06 4.60
C ARG A 205 -15.14 -11.18 5.42
N VAL A 206 -15.98 -12.05 5.97
CA VAL A 206 -15.53 -13.24 6.69
C VAL A 206 -15.06 -14.28 5.68
N LEU A 207 -13.83 -14.77 5.87
CA LEU A 207 -13.26 -15.82 5.05
C LEU A 207 -13.60 -17.22 5.59
N PRO A 208 -13.68 -18.24 4.71
CA PRO A 208 -13.71 -19.64 5.13
C PRO A 208 -12.53 -20.00 6.04
N GLY A 209 -12.70 -21.02 6.89
CA GLY A 209 -11.71 -21.42 7.89
C GLY A 209 -10.33 -21.76 7.28
N GLU A 210 -10.33 -22.42 6.13
CA GLU A 210 -9.12 -22.81 5.40
C GLU A 210 -8.33 -21.61 4.83
N LYS A 211 -8.95 -20.43 4.72
CA LYS A 211 -8.32 -19.19 4.23
C LYS A 211 -7.94 -18.21 5.34
N GLN A 212 -8.18 -18.56 6.61
CA GLN A 212 -7.76 -17.76 7.77
C GLN A 212 -6.23 -17.76 7.93
N LEU A 213 -5.67 -16.82 8.68
CA LEU A 213 -4.21 -16.66 8.88
C LEU A 213 -3.73 -17.02 10.28
N HIS A 214 -4.44 -17.91 10.98
CA HIS A 214 -4.11 -18.34 12.34
C HIS A 214 -2.64 -18.79 12.47
N GLU A 215 -2.08 -19.43 11.43
CA GLU A 215 -0.70 -19.92 11.44
C GLU A 215 0.38 -18.83 11.34
N LEU A 216 0.00 -17.57 11.09
CA LEU A 216 0.91 -16.42 11.03
C LEU A 216 0.92 -15.59 12.32
N TYR A 217 0.17 -16.03 13.34
CA TYR A 217 0.25 -15.48 14.68
C TYR A 217 1.21 -16.32 15.54
N PRO A 218 2.22 -15.71 16.17
CA PRO A 218 3.01 -16.41 17.18
C PRO A 218 2.11 -16.96 18.29
N LEU A 219 2.50 -18.10 18.86
CA LEU A 219 1.72 -18.80 19.87
C LEU A 219 1.26 -17.85 20.98
N GLY A 220 -0.05 -17.84 21.24
CA GLY A 220 -0.68 -17.00 22.26
C GLY A 220 -0.88 -15.52 21.89
N THR A 221 -0.41 -15.05 20.72
CA THR A 221 -0.54 -13.63 20.35
C THR A 221 -1.87 -13.27 19.69
N GLU A 222 -2.56 -14.23 19.07
CA GLU A 222 -3.81 -13.97 18.36
C GLU A 222 -4.92 -13.43 19.28
N GLN A 223 -4.97 -13.95 20.52
CA GLN A 223 -5.92 -13.52 21.55
C GLN A 223 -5.35 -12.44 22.47
N ALA A 224 -4.07 -12.07 22.32
CA ALA A 224 -3.42 -11.08 23.15
C ALA A 224 -3.93 -9.65 22.87
N ASP A 225 -3.56 -8.71 23.74
CA ASP A 225 -3.79 -7.29 23.49
C ASP A 225 -2.84 -6.78 22.39
N LEU A 226 -3.34 -6.68 21.15
CA LEU A 226 -2.60 -6.20 19.99
C LEU A 226 -2.56 -4.67 19.86
N ARG A 227 -2.88 -3.93 20.94
CA ARG A 227 -2.71 -2.47 20.98
C ARG A 227 -1.26 -2.07 20.71
N LEU A 228 -1.09 -0.92 20.05
CA LEU A 228 0.23 -0.33 19.87
C LEU A 228 0.84 -0.04 21.25
N PRO A 229 2.10 -0.44 21.51
CA PRO A 229 2.71 -0.22 22.81
C PRO A 229 2.83 1.29 23.06
N ARG A 230 2.57 1.72 24.30
CA ARG A 230 2.82 3.10 24.71
C ARG A 230 4.31 3.28 24.97
N SER A 231 4.83 4.49 24.73
CA SER A 231 6.21 4.80 25.13
C SER A 231 6.30 4.83 26.66
N GLU A 232 7.42 4.38 27.22
CA GLU A 232 7.70 4.42 28.67
C GLU A 232 7.62 5.85 29.23
N LYS A 233 8.01 6.85 28.43
CA LYS A 233 7.90 8.27 28.80
C LYS A 233 6.45 8.75 28.66
N PHE A 234 5.87 9.24 29.75
CA PHE A 234 4.45 9.64 29.82
C PHE A 234 4.06 10.73 28.79
N TRP A 235 4.91 11.74 28.60
CA TRP A 235 4.73 12.83 27.63
C TRP A 235 5.59 12.59 26.39
N THR A 236 5.03 11.86 25.44
CA THR A 236 5.56 11.75 24.08
C THR A 236 4.44 12.03 23.08
N TRP A 237 4.79 12.53 21.90
CA TRP A 237 3.83 12.67 20.80
C TRP A 237 3.09 11.36 20.52
N ARG A 238 3.79 10.22 20.59
CA ARG A 238 3.19 8.88 20.50
C ARG A 238 2.08 8.68 21.54
N ASN A 239 2.36 8.89 22.82
CA ASN A 239 1.37 8.70 23.87
C ASN A 239 0.22 9.71 23.80
N PHE A 240 0.48 10.94 23.35
CA PHE A 240 -0.57 11.92 23.07
C PHE A 240 -1.51 11.42 21.96
N PHE A 241 -0.99 11.02 20.80
CA PHE A 241 -1.81 10.52 19.69
C PHE A 241 -2.55 9.22 20.04
N LEU A 242 -1.95 8.33 20.83
CA LEU A 242 -2.63 7.13 21.33
C LEU A 242 -3.80 7.47 22.25
N ARG A 243 -3.65 8.48 23.14
CA ARG A 243 -4.77 8.96 23.97
C ARG A 243 -5.88 9.61 23.15
N VAL A 244 -5.52 10.36 22.11
CA VAL A 244 -6.50 10.94 21.18
C VAL A 244 -7.27 9.83 20.46
N ASP A 245 -6.60 8.79 19.98
CA ASP A 245 -7.25 7.61 19.39
C ASP A 245 -8.16 6.88 20.39
N ASP A 246 -7.71 6.68 21.64
CA ASP A 246 -8.52 6.08 22.70
C ASP A 246 -9.79 6.92 22.98
N CYS A 247 -9.66 8.25 23.00
CA CYS A 247 -10.78 9.17 23.14
C CYS A 247 -11.76 9.04 21.95
N PHE A 248 -11.26 9.03 20.71
CA PHE A 248 -12.13 8.82 19.55
C PHE A 248 -12.85 7.47 19.60
N LYS A 249 -12.15 6.40 20.01
CA LYS A 249 -12.75 5.07 20.20
C LYS A 249 -13.82 5.06 21.28
N PHE A 250 -13.62 5.79 22.37
CA PHE A 250 -14.59 5.96 23.45
C PHE A 250 -15.80 6.80 23.04
N LEU A 251 -15.60 7.85 22.24
CA LEU A 251 -16.67 8.74 21.75
C LEU A 251 -17.44 8.14 20.56
N ARG A 252 -16.87 7.17 19.83
CA ARG A 252 -17.49 6.55 18.63
C ARG A 252 -18.90 5.98 18.88
N PRO A 253 -19.18 5.26 19.99
CA PRO A 253 -20.52 4.76 20.33
C PRO A 253 -21.55 5.85 20.61
N LEU A 254 -21.12 7.08 20.97
CA LEU A 254 -22.01 8.19 21.31
C LEU A 254 -22.79 8.75 20.11
N ARG A 255 -22.57 8.21 18.89
CA ARG A 255 -23.45 8.39 17.72
C ARG A 255 -24.00 9.82 17.58
N ILE A 256 -23.12 10.83 17.49
CA ILE A 256 -23.54 12.17 17.05
C ILE A 256 -23.83 12.09 15.53
N LEU A 257 -24.95 11.46 15.19
CA LEU A 257 -25.32 10.99 13.86
C LEU A 257 -25.42 12.07 12.78
N PRO A 258 -25.93 13.29 13.02
CA PRO A 258 -26.11 14.26 11.93
C PRO A 258 -24.78 14.77 11.38
N LEU A 259 -23.77 14.99 12.24
CA LEU A 259 -22.44 15.42 11.82
C LEU A 259 -21.72 14.33 11.01
N ARG A 260 -21.90 13.07 11.40
CA ARG A 260 -21.25 11.95 10.74
C ARG A 260 -21.81 11.69 9.34
N ARG A 261 -23.13 11.79 9.16
CA ARG A 261 -23.76 11.67 7.84
C ARG A 261 -23.26 12.78 6.91
N ARG A 262 -23.28 14.04 7.38
CA ARG A 262 -22.76 15.17 6.61
C ARG A 262 -21.28 14.99 6.25
N ALA A 263 -20.46 14.53 7.20
CA ALA A 263 -19.05 14.25 6.95
C ALA A 263 -18.84 13.17 5.88
N LEU A 264 -19.66 12.12 5.87
CA LEU A 264 -19.60 11.10 4.82
C LEU A 264 -19.99 11.66 3.46
N GLU A 265 -21.07 12.44 3.37
CA GLU A 265 -21.51 13.09 2.13
C GLU A 265 -20.45 14.07 1.60
N ASP A 266 -19.79 14.84 2.48
CA ASP A 266 -18.70 15.74 2.10
C ASP A 266 -17.43 14.98 1.70
N ALA A 267 -17.10 13.88 2.37
CA ALA A 267 -15.97 13.01 2.01
C ALA A 267 -16.19 12.30 0.67
N GLU A 268 -17.40 11.80 0.43
CA GLU A 268 -17.81 11.21 -0.84
C GLU A 268 -17.70 12.25 -1.97
N ARG A 269 -18.33 13.42 -1.80
CA ARG A 269 -18.24 14.52 -2.77
C ARG A 269 -16.80 14.90 -3.06
N TRP A 270 -15.98 15.02 -2.03
CA TRP A 270 -14.56 15.34 -2.16
C TRP A 270 -13.82 14.33 -3.04
N MET A 271 -14.11 13.03 -2.90
CA MET A 271 -13.56 11.99 -3.77
C MET A 271 -14.09 12.10 -5.19
N LEU A 272 -15.42 12.19 -5.36
CA LEU A 272 -16.10 12.25 -6.66
C LEU A 272 -15.59 13.40 -7.53
N GLU A 273 -15.44 14.61 -6.94
CA GLU A 273 -14.88 15.78 -7.62
C GLU A 273 -13.47 15.55 -8.18
N ARG A 274 -12.69 14.66 -7.56
CA ARG A 274 -11.27 14.44 -7.89
C ARG A 274 -11.01 13.20 -8.73
N ILE A 275 -12.01 12.34 -8.90
CA ILE A 275 -11.99 11.21 -9.84
C ILE A 275 -12.79 11.52 -11.11
N GLY A 276 -13.29 12.76 -11.24
CA GLY A 276 -14.12 13.20 -12.36
C GLY A 276 -13.46 13.07 -13.73
N GLU A 277 -14.17 13.54 -14.75
CA GLU A 277 -13.68 13.49 -16.14
C GLU A 277 -12.33 14.19 -16.29
N GLY A 278 -11.38 13.53 -16.97
CA GLY A 278 -10.01 14.02 -17.16
C GLY A 278 -9.01 13.66 -16.05
N SER A 279 -9.43 13.00 -14.97
CA SER A 279 -8.51 12.46 -13.95
C SER A 279 -8.16 11.00 -14.23
N ASP A 280 -6.86 10.66 -14.09
CA ASP A 280 -6.32 9.28 -14.09
C ASP A 280 -6.54 8.55 -12.74
N GLY A 281 -7.68 8.82 -12.10
CA GLY A 281 -8.03 8.33 -10.77
C GLY A 281 -7.45 9.13 -9.61
N LEU A 282 -7.88 8.77 -8.39
CA LEU A 282 -7.63 9.57 -7.19
C LEU A 282 -6.13 9.72 -6.90
N ALA A 283 -5.61 10.92 -7.15
CA ALA A 283 -4.19 11.26 -7.07
C ALA A 283 -3.25 10.37 -7.92
N ALA A 284 -3.80 9.60 -8.87
CA ALA A 284 -3.07 8.68 -9.76
C ALA A 284 -2.06 7.75 -9.05
N VAL A 285 -2.33 7.38 -7.79
CA VAL A 285 -1.47 6.51 -6.98
C VAL A 285 -2.23 5.30 -6.48
N TYR A 286 -1.59 4.13 -6.61
CA TYR A 286 -2.18 2.83 -6.32
C TYR A 286 -2.96 2.77 -4.99
N PRO A 287 -2.40 3.17 -3.83
CA PRO A 287 -3.12 2.95 -2.58
C PRO A 287 -4.32 3.89 -2.43
N ALA A 288 -4.29 5.10 -3.01
CA ALA A 288 -5.45 5.99 -2.98
C ALA A 288 -6.56 5.47 -3.90
N MET A 289 -6.20 4.99 -5.10
CA MET A 289 -7.17 4.45 -6.06
C MET A 289 -7.79 3.13 -5.57
N LEU A 290 -7.00 2.22 -4.99
CA LEU A 290 -7.53 0.98 -4.41
C LEU A 290 -8.47 1.26 -3.24
N ASN A 291 -8.07 2.15 -2.32
CA ASN A 291 -8.94 2.55 -1.21
C ASN A 291 -10.20 3.26 -1.72
N CYS A 292 -10.12 4.02 -2.81
CA CYS A 292 -11.30 4.63 -3.45
C CYS A 292 -12.30 3.57 -3.92
N LEU A 293 -11.83 2.52 -4.61
CA LEU A 293 -12.68 1.38 -5.00
C LEU A 293 -13.38 0.73 -3.80
N ILE A 294 -12.63 0.50 -2.71
CA ILE A 294 -13.18 -0.09 -1.48
C ILE A 294 -14.19 0.85 -0.83
N ALA A 295 -13.89 2.16 -0.75
CA ALA A 295 -14.76 3.17 -0.16
C ALA A 295 -16.07 3.33 -0.94
N LEU A 296 -16.02 3.39 -2.28
CA LEU A 296 -17.22 3.45 -3.13
C LEU A 296 -18.10 2.22 -2.95
N ARG A 297 -17.53 1.01 -2.89
CA ARG A 297 -18.28 -0.21 -2.58
C ARG A 297 -18.92 -0.14 -1.20
N ALA A 298 -18.21 0.38 -0.20
CA ALA A 298 -18.74 0.57 1.15
C ALA A 298 -19.89 1.59 1.22
N LEU A 299 -19.89 2.60 0.32
CA LEU A 299 -20.98 3.57 0.14
C LEU A 299 -22.17 2.99 -0.65
N GLY A 300 -22.05 1.79 -1.21
CA GLY A 300 -23.12 1.12 -1.95
C GLY A 300 -23.04 1.26 -3.48
N TYR A 301 -21.95 1.79 -4.02
CA TYR A 301 -21.75 1.86 -5.48
C TYR A 301 -21.60 0.45 -6.07
N THR A 302 -22.33 0.18 -7.15
CA THR A 302 -22.27 -1.07 -7.91
C THR A 302 -21.40 -0.89 -9.15
N LYS A 303 -20.99 -2.01 -9.77
CA LYS A 303 -20.25 -2.01 -11.04
C LYS A 303 -20.99 -1.36 -12.21
N THR A 304 -22.32 -1.35 -12.14
CA THR A 304 -23.18 -0.68 -13.12
C THR A 304 -23.18 0.84 -12.98
N ASN A 305 -22.69 1.37 -11.85
CA ASN A 305 -22.57 2.81 -11.67
C ASN A 305 -21.41 3.35 -12.55
N PRO A 306 -21.65 4.37 -13.39
CA PRO A 306 -20.65 4.89 -14.32
C PRO A 306 -19.41 5.44 -13.61
N VAL A 307 -19.57 5.99 -12.41
CA VAL A 307 -18.45 6.47 -11.58
C VAL A 307 -17.57 5.30 -11.17
N TYR A 308 -18.18 4.21 -10.69
CA TYR A 308 -17.42 3.04 -10.24
C TYR A 308 -16.67 2.38 -11.40
N ALA A 309 -17.35 2.20 -12.54
CA ALA A 309 -16.76 1.66 -13.76
C ALA A 309 -15.58 2.51 -14.25
N LYS A 310 -15.67 3.85 -14.15
CA LYS A 310 -14.55 4.74 -14.44
C LYS A 310 -13.38 4.49 -13.50
N VAL A 311 -13.59 4.43 -12.18
CA VAL A 311 -12.49 4.20 -11.22
C VAL A 311 -11.83 2.83 -11.42
N GLU A 312 -12.61 1.80 -11.76
CA GLU A 312 -12.05 0.49 -12.12
C GLU A 312 -11.20 0.57 -13.38
N LYS A 313 -11.65 1.30 -14.40
CA LYS A 313 -10.89 1.53 -15.63
C LYS A 313 -9.59 2.27 -15.34
N ASP A 314 -9.65 3.39 -14.62
CA ASP A 314 -8.47 4.19 -14.27
C ASP A 314 -7.47 3.35 -13.46
N PHE A 315 -7.95 2.50 -12.54
CA PHE A 315 -7.11 1.59 -11.78
C PHE A 315 -6.41 0.55 -12.67
N ALA A 316 -7.10 0.04 -13.68
CA ALA A 316 -6.54 -0.93 -14.63
C ALA A 316 -5.41 -0.34 -15.49
N GLU A 317 -5.34 0.99 -15.67
CA GLU A 317 -4.21 1.64 -16.38
C GLU A 317 -2.88 1.48 -15.63
N LEU A 318 -2.90 1.13 -14.33
CA LEU A 318 -1.69 0.78 -13.59
C LEU A 318 -1.12 -0.59 -13.96
N PHE A 319 -1.88 -1.41 -14.69
CA PHE A 319 -1.48 -2.77 -15.03
C PHE A 319 -0.46 -2.77 -16.16
N VAL A 320 0.60 -3.55 -15.97
CA VAL A 320 1.61 -3.83 -16.99
C VAL A 320 1.54 -5.30 -17.33
N ASP A 321 1.02 -5.56 -18.53
CA ASP A 321 0.86 -6.89 -19.11
C ASP A 321 1.98 -7.14 -20.13
N ASP A 322 3.08 -7.73 -19.66
CA ASP A 322 4.12 -8.22 -20.55
C ASP A 322 3.95 -9.72 -20.80
N PRO A 323 4.42 -10.23 -21.96
CA PRO A 323 4.37 -11.66 -22.28
C PRO A 323 4.98 -12.57 -21.20
N GLU A 324 5.98 -12.07 -20.46
CA GLU A 324 6.73 -12.84 -19.46
C GLU A 324 6.22 -12.67 -18.04
N ASP A 325 5.58 -11.54 -17.72
CA ASP A 325 5.26 -11.16 -16.34
C ASP A 325 4.12 -10.13 -16.28
N PHE A 326 3.29 -10.24 -15.25
CA PHE A 326 2.27 -9.25 -14.94
C PHE A 326 2.68 -8.48 -13.71
N ARG A 327 2.57 -7.16 -13.73
CA ARG A 327 2.82 -6.33 -12.55
C ARG A 327 1.92 -5.12 -12.54
N ILE A 328 1.82 -4.51 -11.37
CA ILE A 328 1.03 -3.31 -11.16
C ILE A 328 2.00 -2.19 -10.78
N GLN A 329 1.89 -1.04 -11.44
CA GLN A 329 2.68 0.14 -11.14
C GLN A 329 2.07 0.93 -9.96
N PRO A 330 2.89 1.61 -9.15
CA PRO A 330 2.39 2.41 -8.04
C PRO A 330 1.76 3.73 -8.52
N PHE A 331 2.20 4.23 -9.68
CA PHE A 331 1.66 5.33 -10.47
C PHE A 331 2.25 5.26 -11.89
N VAL A 332 1.64 5.94 -12.85
CA VAL A 332 2.16 6.02 -14.23
C VAL A 332 3.15 7.18 -14.33
N SER A 333 4.36 6.93 -14.84
CA SER A 333 5.44 7.93 -14.95
C SER A 333 5.32 8.86 -16.18
N ARG A 334 4.26 8.71 -16.98
CA ARG A 334 3.98 9.57 -18.13
C ARG A 334 3.49 10.92 -17.62
N LEU A 335 4.27 11.96 -17.84
CA LEU A 335 3.75 13.33 -17.78
C LEU A 335 2.94 13.57 -19.06
N GLY A 336 1.64 13.26 -19.03
CA GLY A 336 0.76 13.33 -20.20
C GLY A 336 -0.51 14.14 -19.94
N HIS A 337 -0.62 15.28 -20.63
CA HIS A 337 -1.81 16.12 -20.86
C HIS A 337 -2.65 16.55 -19.64
N CYS A 338 -2.23 17.63 -18.96
CA CYS A 338 -3.22 18.63 -18.55
C CYS A 338 -3.93 19.09 -19.82
N HIS A 339 -5.15 18.60 -20.08
CA HIS A 339 -6.05 19.28 -20.97
C HIS A 339 -6.22 20.70 -20.41
N GLN A 340 -5.83 21.70 -21.21
CA GLN A 340 -6.12 23.11 -20.95
C GLN A 340 -7.62 23.34 -20.84
#